data_AF-A0A3Q9WQQ6-F1
#
_entry.id   AF-A0A3Q9WQQ6-F1
#
_cell.length_a   1.000
_cell.length_b   1.000
_cell.length_c   1.000
_cell.angle_alpha   90.00
_cell.angle_beta   90.00
_cell.angle_gamma   90.00
#
_symmetry.space_group_name_H-M   'P 1'
#
loop_
_entity.id
_entity.type
_entity.pdbx_description
1 polymer ?
#
loop_
_entity_poly.entity_id
_entity_poly.type
_entity_poly.pdbx_seq_one_letter_code
_entity_poly.pdbx_strand_id
1 'polypeptide(L)'
;MPKTPAARRFPRLLVASCAFLFVSGYFVVRFPDVEGASYASYGFNLLIALPAFIALVRQFGAARGAAALVAVSLFGYLIEGFGVATGVPYGEFYYGEPLGPTILGLVPYLLPLSYVPLVIGAVAVVSTGGSALRRTVLGGLLLVVIDGVLDPGAVALGF
;
A
#
# COMPACT_ATOMS: atom_id res chain seq x y z
N MET A 1 -13.27 -28.37 26.95
CA MET A 1 -12.62 -27.15 27.49
C MET A 1 -12.41 -26.16 26.35
N PRO A 2 -12.92 -24.92 26.41
CA PRO A 2 -12.59 -23.90 25.42
C PRO A 2 -11.10 -23.56 25.57
N LYS A 3 -10.33 -23.62 24.49
CA LYS A 3 -8.93 -23.19 24.50
C LYS A 3 -8.90 -21.68 24.72
N THR A 4 -8.42 -21.23 25.88
CA THR A 4 -8.14 -19.83 26.16
C THR A 4 -7.22 -19.32 25.05
N PRO A 5 -7.59 -18.27 24.29
CA PRO A 5 -6.71 -17.73 23.27
C PRO A 5 -5.44 -17.25 23.97
N ALA A 6 -4.28 -17.78 23.53
CA ALA A 6 -2.99 -17.40 24.09
C ALA A 6 -2.86 -15.87 24.09
N ALA A 7 -2.46 -15.29 25.23
CA ALA A 7 -2.23 -13.85 25.33
C ALA A 7 -1.26 -13.44 24.22
N ARG A 8 -1.74 -12.64 23.25
CA ARG A 8 -0.89 -12.18 22.15
C ARG A 8 0.24 -11.38 22.77
N ARG A 9 1.47 -11.90 22.71
CA ARG A 9 2.66 -11.17 23.17
C ARG A 9 2.70 -9.83 22.44
N PHE A 10 2.88 -8.75 23.20
CA PHE A 10 3.07 -7.42 22.63
C PHE A 10 4.22 -7.48 21.61
N PRO A 11 3.98 -7.18 20.32
CA PRO A 11 4.96 -7.42 19.27
C PRO A 11 6.01 -6.30 19.26
N ARG A 12 6.91 -6.31 20.26
CA ARG A 12 7.93 -5.27 20.48
C ARG A 12 8.75 -4.97 19.22
N LEU A 13 9.12 -6.00 18.46
CA LEU A 13 9.85 -5.86 17.21
C LEU A 13 9.05 -5.06 16.17
N LEU A 14 7.76 -5.39 16.00
CA LEU A 14 6.88 -4.68 15.07
C LEU A 14 6.74 -3.21 15.45
N VAL A 15 6.52 -2.92 16.75
CA VAL A 15 6.41 -1.55 17.25
C VAL A 15 7.72 -0.78 17.02
N ALA A 16 8.87 -1.40 17.28
CA ALA A 16 10.17 -0.80 17.02
C ALA A 16 10.39 -0.54 15.52
N SER A 17 10.00 -1.47 14.64
CA SER A 17 10.07 -1.29 13.19
C SER A 17 9.15 -0.17 12.70
N CYS A 18 7.92 -0.09 13.20
CA CYS A 18 7.00 1.00 12.88
C CYS A 18 7.54 2.35 13.33
N ALA A 19 8.08 2.44 14.55
CA ALA A 19 8.68 3.67 15.06
C ALA A 19 9.91 4.08 14.23
N PHE A 20 10.78 3.13 13.88
CA PHE A 20 11.94 3.37 13.02
C PHE A 20 11.55 3.87 11.63
N LEU A 21 10.55 3.24 11.01
CA LEU A 21 10.02 3.64 9.70
C LEU A 21 9.38 5.03 9.75
N PHE A 22 8.63 5.34 10.81
CA PHE A 22 8.02 6.65 11.01
C PHE A 22 9.07 7.75 11.14
N VAL A 23 10.08 7.56 11.99
CA VAL A 23 11.17 8.53 12.16
C VAL A 23 11.94 8.70 10.84
N SER A 24 12.27 7.59 10.16
CA SER A 24 12.95 7.64 8.87
C SER A 24 12.13 8.40 7.82
N GLY A 25 10.83 8.15 7.73
CA GLY A 25 9.93 8.84 6.81
C GLY A 25 9.86 10.35 7.07
N TYR A 26 9.80 10.75 8.35
CA TYR A 26 9.85 12.17 8.73
C TYR A 26 11.13 12.87 8.22
N PHE A 27 12.30 12.23 8.37
CA PHE A 27 13.56 12.79 7.88
C PHE A 27 13.63 12.83 6.35
N VAL A 28 13.15 11.82 5.64
CA VAL A 28 13.11 11.81 4.17
C VAL A 28 12.24 12.95 3.63
N VAL A 29 11.07 13.18 4.23
CA VAL A 29 10.19 14.28 3.84
C VAL A 29 10.78 15.65 4.20
N ARG A 30 11.49 15.75 5.33
CA ARG A 30 12.02 17.04 5.80
C ARG A 30 13.33 17.45 5.13
N PHE A 31 14.12 16.47 4.65
CA PHE A 31 15.42 16.67 4.03
C PHE A 31 15.50 15.95 2.66
N PRO A 32 14.69 16.38 1.67
CA PRO A 32 14.61 15.70 0.37
C PRO A 32 15.88 15.86 -0.47
N ASP A 33 16.65 16.93 -0.25
CA ASP A 33 17.83 17.28 -1.06
C ASP A 33 19.10 16.50 -0.69
N VAL A 34 19.00 15.54 0.23
CA VAL A 34 20.13 14.69 0.63
C VAL A 34 20.38 13.64 -0.44
N GLU A 35 21.63 13.50 -0.84
CA GLU A 35 22.05 12.51 -1.83
C GLU A 35 21.58 11.10 -1.40
N GLY A 36 20.75 10.49 -2.24
CA GLY A 36 20.18 9.16 -2.01
C GLY A 36 18.86 9.09 -1.24
N ALA A 37 18.22 10.22 -0.91
CA ALA A 37 16.88 10.23 -0.30
C ALA A 37 15.83 9.47 -1.13
N SER A 38 15.91 9.55 -2.48
CA SER A 38 15.04 8.80 -3.39
C SER A 38 15.23 7.28 -3.27
N TYR A 39 16.47 6.79 -3.24
CA TYR A 39 16.78 5.37 -3.04
C TYR A 39 16.32 4.87 -1.67
N ALA A 40 16.47 5.70 -0.62
CA ALA A 40 15.95 5.38 0.70
C ALA A 40 14.42 5.23 0.70
N SER A 41 13.71 6.14 0.01
CA SER A 41 12.25 6.06 -0.16
C SER A 41 11.80 4.77 -0.85
N TYR A 42 12.50 4.35 -1.91
CA TYR A 42 12.22 3.08 -2.59
C TYR A 42 12.45 1.89 -1.66
N GLY A 43 13.55 1.91 -0.90
CA GLY A 43 13.87 0.90 0.10
C GLY A 43 12.81 0.80 1.20
N PHE A 44 12.32 1.93 1.71
CA PHE A 44 11.28 1.95 2.74
C PHE A 44 9.93 1.46 2.22
N ASN A 45 9.52 1.87 1.01
CA ASN A 45 8.31 1.35 0.37
C ASN A 45 8.37 -0.18 0.23
N LEU A 46 9.49 -0.71 -0.26
CA LEU A 46 9.68 -2.16 -0.37
C LEU A 46 9.65 -2.84 1.00
N LEU A 47 10.30 -2.26 2.02
CA LEU A 47 10.34 -2.80 3.37
C LEU A 47 8.95 -2.87 4.01
N ILE A 48 8.10 -1.87 3.75
CA ILE A 48 6.70 -1.83 4.19
C ILE A 48 5.85 -2.85 3.43
N ALA A 49 6.07 -3.03 2.13
CA ALA A 49 5.30 -3.93 1.28
C ALA A 49 5.62 -5.41 1.51
N LEU A 50 6.88 -5.73 1.77
CA LEU A 50 7.41 -7.10 1.88
C LEU A 50 6.62 -8.01 2.83
N PRO A 51 6.30 -7.61 4.08
CA PRO A 51 5.53 -8.45 5.00
C PRO A 51 4.16 -8.85 4.43
N ALA A 52 3.45 -7.94 3.77
CA ALA A 52 2.15 -8.22 3.16
C ALA A 52 2.28 -9.21 2.00
N PHE A 53 3.29 -9.03 1.14
CA PHE A 53 3.54 -9.92 0.01
C PHE A 53 3.93 -11.33 0.47
N ILE A 54 4.83 -11.43 1.45
CA ILE A 54 5.24 -12.70 2.05
C ILE A 54 4.03 -13.38 2.70
N ALA A 55 3.19 -12.65 3.43
CA ALA A 55 1.99 -13.21 4.06
C ALA A 55 1.03 -13.79 3.02
N LEU A 56 0.77 -13.05 1.94
CA LEU A 56 -0.13 -13.49 0.86
C LEU A 56 0.39 -14.76 0.17
N VAL A 57 1.67 -14.77 -0.20
CA VAL A 57 2.33 -15.93 -0.83
C VAL A 57 2.34 -17.14 0.09
N ARG A 58 2.61 -16.96 1.38
CA ARG A 58 2.59 -18.06 2.36
C ARG A 58 1.18 -18.61 2.59
N GLN A 59 0.15 -17.77 2.49
CA GLN A 59 -1.24 -18.17 2.72
C GLN A 59 -1.85 -18.91 1.53
N PHE A 60 -1.58 -18.46 0.29
CA PHE A 60 -2.21 -19.02 -0.92
C PHE A 60 -1.28 -19.89 -1.78
N GLY A 61 0.01 -19.93 -1.43
CA GLY A 61 1.07 -20.57 -2.21
C GLY A 61 1.69 -19.62 -3.25
N ALA A 62 2.91 -19.93 -3.70
CA ALA A 62 3.69 -19.06 -4.60
C ALA A 62 2.95 -18.68 -5.88
N ALA A 63 2.38 -19.65 -6.60
CA ALA A 63 1.71 -19.38 -7.87
C ALA A 63 0.48 -18.46 -7.73
N ARG A 64 -0.41 -18.78 -6.78
CA ARG A 64 -1.64 -17.99 -6.56
C ARG A 64 -1.35 -16.64 -5.93
N GLY A 65 -0.41 -16.58 -4.98
CA GLY A 65 0.03 -15.33 -4.36
C GLY A 65 0.65 -14.39 -5.39
N ALA A 66 1.57 -14.88 -6.22
CA ALA A 66 2.16 -14.09 -7.31
C ALA A 66 1.11 -13.64 -8.33
N ALA A 67 0.20 -14.53 -8.74
CA ALA A 67 -0.89 -14.17 -9.65
C ALA A 67 -1.79 -13.08 -9.06
N ALA A 68 -2.12 -13.16 -7.77
CA ALA A 68 -2.90 -12.12 -7.09
C ALA A 68 -2.16 -10.78 -7.04
N LEU A 69 -0.87 -10.77 -6.69
CA LEU A 69 -0.05 -9.55 -6.69
C LEU A 69 -0.01 -8.90 -8.07
N VAL A 70 0.23 -9.69 -9.12
CA VAL A 70 0.26 -9.19 -10.51
C VAL A 70 -1.11 -8.67 -10.92
N ALA A 71 -2.19 -9.40 -10.61
CA ALA A 71 -3.54 -8.97 -10.97
C ALA A 71 -3.94 -7.64 -10.31
N VAL A 72 -3.67 -7.48 -9.00
CA VAL A 72 -3.98 -6.24 -8.28
C VAL A 72 -3.09 -5.08 -8.76
N SER A 73 -1.82 -5.35 -9.04
CA SER A 73 -0.89 -4.34 -9.58
C SER A 73 -1.34 -3.84 -10.96
N LEU A 74 -1.69 -4.76 -11.86
CA LEU A 74 -2.20 -4.42 -13.19
C LEU A 74 -3.51 -3.65 -13.09
N PHE A 75 -4.42 -4.06 -12.21
CA PHE A 75 -5.66 -3.34 -11.99
C PHE A 75 -5.40 -1.90 -11.53
N GLY A 76 -4.49 -1.69 -10.58
CA GLY A 76 -4.05 -0.37 -10.13
C GLY A 76 -3.51 0.47 -11.29
N TYR A 77 -2.56 -0.05 -12.06
CA TYR A 77 -2.02 0.69 -13.21
C TYR A 77 -3.08 1.04 -14.26
N LEU A 78 -4.02 0.14 -14.53
CA LEU A 78 -5.06 0.38 -15.53
C LEU A 78 -6.03 1.47 -15.07
N ILE A 79 -6.51 1.41 -13.82
CA ILE A 79 -7.48 2.39 -13.34
C ILE A 79 -6.84 3.77 -13.14
N GLU A 80 -5.60 3.81 -12.68
CA GLU A 80 -4.84 5.04 -12.47
C GLU A 80 -4.43 5.67 -13.80
N GLY A 81 -3.90 4.85 -14.73
CA GLY A 81 -3.57 5.33 -16.07
C GLY A 81 -4.81 5.83 -16.81
N PHE A 82 -5.96 5.18 -16.64
CA PHE A 82 -7.22 5.66 -17.18
C PHE A 82 -7.67 6.97 -16.51
N GLY A 83 -7.55 7.07 -15.19
CA GLY A 83 -7.86 8.27 -14.42
C GLY A 83 -7.05 9.48 -14.86
N VAL A 84 -5.72 9.35 -14.92
CA VAL A 84 -4.81 10.42 -15.36
C VAL A 84 -5.06 10.80 -16.83
N ALA A 85 -5.37 9.83 -17.69
CA ALA A 85 -5.58 10.10 -19.12
C ALA A 85 -6.95 10.71 -19.46
N THR A 86 -7.98 10.47 -18.63
CA THR A 86 -9.37 10.83 -18.97
C THR A 86 -10.03 11.77 -17.98
N GLY A 87 -9.45 11.98 -16.80
CA GLY A 87 -10.05 12.73 -15.70
C GLY A 87 -11.23 12.02 -15.02
N VAL A 88 -11.50 10.75 -15.33
CA VAL A 88 -12.63 9.97 -14.80
C VAL A 88 -12.11 8.70 -14.14
N PRO A 89 -12.58 8.30 -12.94
CA PRO A 89 -13.66 8.89 -12.13
C PRO A 89 -13.22 9.97 -11.15
N TYR A 90 -11.92 10.25 -11.05
CA TYR A 90 -11.34 11.04 -9.96
C TYR A 90 -11.32 12.55 -10.19
N GLY A 91 -11.55 13.01 -11.42
CA GLY A 91 -11.24 14.37 -11.86
C GLY A 91 -9.85 14.44 -12.51
N GLU A 92 -9.43 15.62 -12.95
CA GLU A 92 -8.09 15.87 -13.48
C GLU A 92 -7.05 15.85 -12.35
N PHE A 93 -6.03 15.00 -12.45
CA PHE A 93 -4.92 14.93 -11.51
C PHE A 93 -3.64 14.47 -12.21
N TYR A 94 -2.49 14.72 -11.59
CA TYR A 94 -1.18 14.28 -12.06
C TYR A 94 -0.33 13.86 -10.87
N TYR A 95 0.61 12.95 -11.11
CA TYR A 95 1.57 12.52 -10.10
C TYR A 95 2.79 13.46 -10.11
N GLY A 96 3.23 13.87 -8.92
CA GLY A 96 4.40 14.73 -8.74
C GLY A 96 5.72 14.00 -8.94
N GLU A 97 6.77 14.77 -9.27
CA GLU A 97 8.17 14.33 -9.33
C GLU A 97 8.64 13.50 -8.10
N PRO A 98 8.20 13.77 -6.85
CA PRO A 98 8.71 13.05 -5.68
C PRO A 98 8.35 11.55 -5.62
N LEU A 99 7.37 11.08 -6.39
CA LEU A 99 6.99 9.65 -6.45
C LEU A 99 7.94 8.81 -7.32
N GLY A 100 8.94 9.45 -7.93
CA GLY A 100 9.91 8.80 -8.78
C GLY A 100 9.39 8.59 -10.20
N PRO A 101 10.12 7.81 -11.01
CA PRO A 101 9.83 7.70 -12.42
C PRO A 101 8.44 7.10 -12.68
N THR A 102 7.79 7.55 -13.75
CA THR A 102 6.46 7.10 -14.16
C THR A 102 6.53 6.18 -15.37
N ILE A 103 5.68 5.15 -15.40
CA ILE A 103 5.38 4.36 -16.58
C ILE A 103 4.59 5.22 -17.57
N LEU A 104 5.12 5.33 -18.79
CA LEU A 104 4.52 6.10 -19.90
C LEU A 104 4.24 7.57 -19.58
N GLY A 105 4.91 8.16 -18.59
CA GLY A 105 4.65 9.54 -18.16
C GLY A 105 3.39 9.73 -17.31
N LEU A 106 2.71 8.63 -16.92
CA LEU A 106 1.37 8.70 -16.33
C LEU A 106 1.33 8.18 -14.89
N VAL A 107 1.90 7.01 -14.61
CA VAL A 107 1.72 6.35 -13.30
C VAL A 107 3.06 5.93 -12.68
N PRO A 108 3.35 6.25 -11.41
CA PRO A 108 4.63 5.91 -10.76
C PRO A 108 4.94 4.41 -10.73
N TYR A 109 6.21 4.03 -10.94
CA TYR A 109 6.65 2.61 -10.85
C TYR A 109 6.39 1.99 -9.47
N LEU A 110 6.37 2.82 -8.43
CA LEU A 110 6.21 2.38 -7.05
C LEU A 110 4.76 2.12 -6.66
N LEU A 111 3.80 2.45 -7.52
CA LEU A 111 2.38 2.34 -7.21
C LEU A 111 1.99 0.95 -6.66
N PRO A 112 2.45 -0.17 -7.21
CA PRO A 112 2.16 -1.48 -6.64
C PRO A 112 2.72 -1.69 -5.23
N LEU A 113 3.85 -1.06 -4.89
CA LEU A 113 4.47 -1.19 -3.57
C LEU A 113 3.72 -0.39 -2.50
N SER A 114 3.12 0.74 -2.85
CA SER A 114 2.30 1.52 -1.92
C SER A 114 0.87 0.98 -1.83
N TYR A 115 0.23 0.65 -2.95
CA TYR A 115 -1.19 0.30 -3.00
C TYR A 115 -1.49 -1.16 -2.62
N VAL A 116 -0.77 -2.14 -3.18
CA VAL A 116 -1.12 -3.57 -3.02
C VAL A 116 -1.08 -4.02 -1.55
N PRO A 117 -0.12 -3.60 -0.70
CA PRO A 117 -0.15 -3.92 0.73
C PRO A 117 -1.41 -3.41 1.45
N LEU A 118 -1.92 -2.24 1.07
CA LEU A 118 -3.16 -1.69 1.63
C LEU A 118 -4.35 -2.57 1.27
N VAL A 119 -4.44 -3.02 0.02
CA VAL A 119 -5.50 -3.94 -0.45
C VAL A 119 -5.46 -5.25 0.34
N ILE A 120 -4.27 -5.84 0.48
CA ILE A 120 -4.08 -7.08 1.26
C ILE A 120 -4.51 -6.86 2.70
N GLY A 121 -4.09 -5.75 3.33
CA GLY A 121 -4.42 -5.41 4.71
C GLY A 121 -5.93 -5.22 4.92
N ALA A 122 -6.58 -4.42 4.07
CA ALA A 122 -8.01 -4.14 4.15
C ALA A 122 -8.84 -5.42 4.01
N VAL A 123 -8.51 -6.26 3.00
CA VAL A 123 -9.18 -7.55 2.80
C VAL A 123 -8.93 -8.49 3.98
N ALA A 124 -7.71 -8.53 4.53
CA ALA A 124 -7.38 -9.38 5.66
C ALA A 124 -8.20 -9.02 6.91
N VAL A 125 -8.39 -7.73 7.20
CA VAL A 125 -9.20 -7.24 8.33
C VAL A 125 -10.65 -7.70 8.23
N VAL A 126 -11.24 -7.63 7.03
CA VAL A 126 -12.67 -7.96 6.82
C VAL A 126 -12.91 -9.45 6.51
N SER A 127 -11.86 -10.26 6.41
CA SER A 127 -11.94 -11.69 6.04
C SER A 127 -12.47 -12.63 7.14
N THR A 128 -13.00 -12.08 8.24
CA THR A 128 -13.57 -12.84 9.37
C THR A 128 -14.99 -13.33 9.07
N GLY A 129 -15.10 -14.29 8.14
CA GLY A 129 -16.37 -14.96 7.79
C GLY A 129 -17.32 -14.11 6.93
N GLY A 130 -18.47 -14.68 6.56
CA GLY A 130 -19.46 -14.05 5.67
C GLY A 130 -19.23 -14.32 4.17
N SER A 131 -20.11 -13.78 3.32
CA SER A 131 -20.08 -13.98 1.86
C SER A 131 -18.92 -13.20 1.19
N ALA A 132 -18.51 -13.64 0.00
CA ALA A 132 -17.49 -12.96 -0.80
C ALA A 132 -17.88 -11.49 -1.08
N LEU A 133 -19.14 -11.25 -1.46
CA LEU A 133 -19.65 -9.90 -1.72
C LEU A 133 -19.50 -8.97 -0.51
N ARG A 134 -19.82 -9.46 0.69
CA ARG A 134 -19.67 -8.67 1.93
C ARG A 134 -18.21 -8.26 2.13
N ARG A 135 -17.27 -9.17 1.91
CA ARG A 135 -15.83 -8.90 2.07
C ARG A 135 -15.32 -7.91 1.04
N THR A 136 -15.77 -8.01 -0.22
CA THR A 136 -15.40 -7.06 -1.27
C THR A 136 -15.92 -5.66 -0.95
N VAL A 137 -17.19 -5.53 -0.55
CA VAL A 137 -17.78 -4.22 -0.21
C VAL A 137 -17.10 -3.60 1.01
N LEU A 138 -16.94 -4.37 2.09
CA LEU A 138 -16.30 -3.86 3.31
C LEU A 138 -14.81 -3.57 3.11
N GLY A 139 -14.11 -4.40 2.35
CA GLY A 139 -12.69 -4.19 2.03
C GLY A 139 -12.49 -2.95 1.17
N GLY A 140 -13.33 -2.76 0.15
CA GLY A 140 -13.33 -1.56 -0.68
C GLY A 140 -13.67 -0.29 0.12
N LEU A 141 -14.68 -0.34 0.98
CA LEU A 141 -15.04 0.80 1.83
C LEU A 141 -13.92 1.14 2.82
N LEU A 142 -13.24 0.13 3.37
CA LEU A 142 -12.08 0.35 4.23
C LEU A 142 -10.91 0.98 3.47
N LEU A 143 -10.66 0.58 2.22
CA LEU A 143 -9.66 1.24 1.37
C LEU A 143 -9.99 2.70 1.14
N VAL A 144 -11.25 3.03 0.79
CA VAL A 144 -11.68 4.44 0.64
C VAL A 144 -11.44 5.25 1.91
N VAL A 145 -11.66 4.67 3.10
CA VAL A 145 -11.37 5.36 4.37
C VAL A 145 -9.88 5.56 4.58
N ILE A 146 -9.04 4.58 4.20
CA ILE A 146 -7.58 4.68 4.27
C ILE A 146 -7.09 5.80 3.34
N ASP A 147 -7.54 5.80 2.08
CA ASP A 147 -7.16 6.78 1.07
C ASP A 147 -7.64 8.19 1.46
N GLY A 148 -8.85 8.30 2.04
CA GLY A 148 -9.35 9.57 2.58
C GLY A 148 -8.50 10.18 3.71
N VAL A 149 -7.60 9.40 4.33
CA VAL A 149 -6.62 9.90 5.30
C VAL A 149 -5.25 10.11 4.65
N LEU A 150 -4.82 9.21 3.76
CA LEU A 150 -3.49 9.24 3.16
C LEU A 150 -3.38 10.27 2.03
N ASP A 151 -4.34 10.32 1.11
CA ASP A 151 -4.29 11.15 -0.09
C ASP A 151 -4.22 12.65 0.20
N PRO A 152 -5.01 13.22 1.15
CA PRO A 152 -4.88 14.63 1.49
C PRO A 152 -3.48 14.98 1.99
N GLY A 153 -2.83 14.06 2.71
CA GLY A 153 -1.45 14.21 3.16
C GLY A 153 -0.45 14.13 2.00
N ALA A 154 -0.66 13.21 1.07
CA ALA A 154 0.18 13.08 -0.13
C ALA A 154 0.11 14.33 -1.01
N VAL A 155 -1.10 14.82 -1.31
CA VAL A 155 -1.32 16.04 -2.10
C VAL A 155 -0.72 17.27 -1.40
N ALA A 156 -0.87 17.40 -0.08
CA ALA A 156 -0.27 18.50 0.67
C ALA A 156 1.27 18.51 0.63
N LEU A 157 1.88 17.36 0.39
CA LEU A 157 3.33 17.20 0.23
C LEU A 157 3.79 17.27 -1.24
N GLY A 158 2.86 17.42 -2.19
CA GLY A 158 3.15 17.53 -3.63
C GLY A 158 3.53 16.19 -4.29
N PHE A 159 3.10 15.07 -3.71
CA PHE A 159 3.16 13.76 -4.36
C PHE A 159 2.08 13.62 -5.43
#